data_AF-A0A2G2Z066-F1
#
_entry.id   AF-A0A2G2Z066-F1
#
_cell.length_a   1.000
_cell.length_b   1.000
_cell.length_c   1.000
_cell.angle_alpha   90.00
_cell.angle_beta   90.00
_cell.angle_gamma   90.00
#
_symmetry.space_group_name_H-M   'P 1'
#
loop_
_entity.id
_entity.type
_entity.pdbx_description
1 polymer ?
#
loop_
_entity_poly.entity_id
_entity_poly.type
_entity_poly.pdbx_seq_one_letter_code
_entity_poly.pdbx_strand_id
1 'polypeptide(L)' 'MSRCSQPIPCSAFNNDGSIYAYAVCYDWSKGAENHNPSTAKTYIYLHFPQESDVKGKPRIGGSSSRK' A
#
# COMPACT_ATOMS: atom_id res chain seq x y z
N MET A 1 12.81 -7.15 9.11
CA MET A 1 12.03 -8.12 8.31
C MET A 1 11.15 -7.35 7.35
N SER A 2 11.40 -7.45 6.05
CA SER A 2 10.51 -6.90 5.02
C SER A 2 9.16 -7.63 5.13
N ARG A 3 8.10 -6.90 5.53
CA ARG A 3 6.77 -7.49 5.70
C ARG A 3 6.09 -7.84 4.38
N CYS A 4 6.54 -7.22 3.28
CA CYS A 4 6.00 -7.41 1.94
C CYS A 4 7.08 -8.06 1.05
N SER A 5 7.15 -9.40 1.06
CA SER A 5 8.10 -10.16 0.23
C SER A 5 7.55 -10.51 -1.15
N GLN A 6 6.28 -10.21 -1.41
CA GLN A 6 5.60 -10.40 -2.70
C GLN A 6 4.91 -9.11 -3.15
N PRO A 7 4.47 -9.01 -4.42
CA PRO A 7 3.74 -7.85 -4.93
C PRO A 7 2.47 -7.53 -4.13
N ILE A 8 2.00 -6.28 -4.28
CA ILE A 8 0.74 -5.79 -3.72
C ILE A 8 -0.22 -5.55 -4.90
N PRO A 9 -1.08 -6.52 -5.26
CA PRO A 9 -1.93 -6.39 -6.44
C PRO A 9 -3.12 -5.46 -6.21
N CYS A 10 -3.57 -5.31 -4.97
CA CYS A 10 -4.70 -4.46 -4.64
C CYS A 10 -4.58 -3.88 -3.23
N SER A 11 -5.22 -2.74 -3.04
CA SER A 11 -5.35 -2.06 -1.76
C SER A 11 -6.56 -1.15 -1.73
N ALA A 12 -7.08 -0.86 -0.54
CA ALA A 12 -8.19 0.05 -0.34
C ALA A 12 -8.22 0.60 1.08
N PHE A 13 -8.81 1.78 1.23
CA PHE A 13 -9.25 2.28 2.54
C PHE A 13 -10.64 1.77 2.87
N ASN A 14 -10.94 1.64 4.16
CA ASN A 14 -12.30 1.53 4.65
C ASN A 14 -13.05 2.89 4.56
N ASN A 15 -14.33 2.91 4.91
CA ASN A 15 -15.23 4.05 4.69
C ASN A 15 -14.75 5.37 5.33
N ASP A 16 -14.12 5.32 6.51
CA ASP A 16 -13.64 6.50 7.23
C ASP A 16 -12.13 6.77 7.06
N GLY A 17 -11.41 5.92 6.32
CA GLY A 17 -9.98 6.03 6.10
C GLY A 17 -9.10 5.63 7.29
N SER A 18 -9.67 5.09 8.37
CA SER A 18 -8.90 4.68 9.57
C SER A 18 -8.07 3.41 9.36
N ILE A 19 -8.39 2.62 8.32
CA ILE A 19 -7.69 1.39 7.98
C ILE A 19 -7.34 1.41 6.50
N TYR A 20 -6.05 1.19 6.21
CA TYR A 20 -5.56 0.87 4.88
C TYR A 20 -5.29 -0.63 4.78
N ALA A 21 -6.08 -1.33 3.98
CA ALA A 21 -5.92 -2.76 3.73
C ALA A 21 -5.17 -2.99 2.41
N TYR A 22 -4.23 -3.93 2.40
CA TYR A 22 -3.50 -4.32 1.19
C TYR A 22 -3.24 -5.83 1.14
N ALA A 23 -3.35 -6.40 -0.05
CA ALA A 23 -3.03 -7.81 -0.30
C ALA A 23 -1.54 -7.96 -0.60
N VAL A 24 -0.94 -9.08 -0.19
CA VAL A 24 0.42 -9.48 -0.56
C VAL A 24 0.35 -10.89 -1.12
N CYS A 25 0.50 -10.99 -2.44
CA CYS A 25 0.53 -12.25 -3.18
C CYS A 25 1.13 -12.07 -4.57
N TYR A 26 1.44 -13.18 -5.23
CA TYR A 26 1.91 -13.19 -6.59
C TYR A 26 0.84 -12.62 -7.54
N ASP A 27 1.24 -11.70 -8.42
CA ASP A 27 0.37 -10.92 -9.30
C ASP A 27 0.53 -11.28 -10.79
N TRP A 28 1.20 -12.39 -11.09
CA TRP A 28 1.47 -12.87 -12.46
C TRP A 28 2.39 -11.97 -13.30
N SER A 29 3.02 -10.96 -12.69
CA SER A 29 3.97 -10.06 -13.38
C SER A 29 5.16 -10.76 -14.03
N LYS A 30 5.44 -12.04 -13.69
CA LYS A 30 6.50 -12.88 -14.27
C LYS A 30 5.97 -14.18 -14.88
N GLY A 31 4.70 -14.26 -15.26
CA GLY A 31 4.13 -15.45 -15.89
C GLY A 31 3.81 -16.61 -14.94
N ALA A 32 3.04 -17.57 -15.42
CA ALA A 32 2.54 -18.69 -14.62
C ALA A 32 3.66 -19.64 -14.15
N GLU A 33 4.76 -19.73 -14.91
CA GLU A 33 5.93 -20.54 -14.60
C GLU A 33 6.65 -20.12 -13.31
N ASN A 34 6.46 -18.87 -12.89
CA ASN A 34 7.02 -18.34 -11.65
C ASN A 34 6.04 -18.39 -10.46
N HIS A 35 4.85 -18.97 -10.66
CA HIS A 35 3.90 -19.22 -9.58
C HIS A 35 4.12 -20.60 -8.98
N ASN A 36 4.42 -20.66 -7.67
CA ASN A 36 4.50 -21.91 -6.92
C ASN A 36 3.34 -22.01 -5.92
N PRO A 37 2.24 -22.73 -6.24
CA PRO A 37 1.07 -22.84 -5.37
C PRO A 37 1.37 -23.36 -3.96
N SER A 38 2.39 -24.23 -3.82
CA SER A 38 2.77 -24.83 -2.54
C SER A 38 3.39 -23.82 -1.56
N THR A 39 3.94 -22.72 -2.07
CA THR A 39 4.60 -21.67 -1.27
C THR A 39 3.94 -20.29 -1.41
N ALA A 40 3.00 -20.14 -2.35
CA ALA A 40 2.27 -18.90 -2.63
C ALA A 40 1.20 -18.59 -1.56
N LYS A 41 1.65 -18.29 -0.34
CA LYS A 41 0.77 -17.79 0.71
C LYS A 41 0.31 -16.39 0.35
N THR A 42 -1.01 -16.19 0.39
CA THR A 42 -1.65 -14.88 0.25
C THR A 42 -1.92 -14.31 1.62
N TYR A 43 -1.54 -13.06 1.82
CA TYR A 43 -1.81 -12.32 3.06
C TYR A 43 -2.65 -11.09 2.76
N ILE A 44 -3.50 -10.72 3.71
CA ILE A 44 -4.14 -9.41 3.77
C ILE A 44 -3.61 -8.74 5.02
N TYR A 45 -2.97 -7.59 4.86
CA TYR A 45 -2.47 -6.79 5.96
C TYR A 45 -3.34 -5.56 6.16
N LEU A 46 -3.53 -5.21 7.44
CA LEU A 46 -4.23 -4.00 7.86
C LEU A 46 -3.21 -3.05 8.45
N HIS A 47 -3.20 -1.83 7.94
CA HIS A 47 -2.37 -0.74 8.46
C HIS A 47 -3.27 0.35 9.02
N PHE A 48 -2.96 0.79 10.23
CA PHE A 48 -3.57 1.96 10.86
C PHE A 48 -2.70 3.18 10.53
N PRO A 49 -3.10 4.00 9.53
CA PRO A 49 -2.28 5.11 9.06
C PRO A 49 -2.13 6.16 10.16
N GLN A 50 -0.92 6.69 10.33
CA GLN A 50 -0.71 7.87 11.17
C GLN A 50 -0.95 9.12 10.32
N GLU A 51 -1.28 10.24 10.97
CA GLU A 51 -1.51 11.50 10.25
C GLU A 51 -0.31 11.91 9.37
N SER A 52 0.91 11.60 9.81
CA SER A 52 2.15 11.85 9.07
C SER A 52 2.25 11.08 7.75
N ASP A 53 1.53 9.96 7.64
CA ASP A 53 1.60 9.06 6.49
C ASP A 53 0.67 9.50 5.36
N VAL A 54 -0.39 10.26 5.71
CA VAL A 54 -1.49 10.60 4.78
C VAL A 54 -1.64 12.10 4.53
N LYS A 55 -1.20 12.98 5.44
CA LYS A 55 -1.25 14.43 5.22
C LYS A 55 -0.09 14.87 4.33
N GLY A 56 -0.40 15.66 3.30
CA GLY A 56 0.60 16.26 2.43
C GLY A 56 1.60 17.12 3.23
N LYS A 57 2.89 16.99 2.92
CA LYS A 57 3.92 17.83 3.55
C LYS A 57 3.65 19.31 3.25
N PRO A 58 3.79 20.22 4.22
CA PRO A 58 3.69 21.65 3.98
C PRO A 58 4.66 22.06 2.86
N ARG A 59 4.17 22.78 1.84
CA ARG A 59 5.05 23.33 0.81
C ARG A 59 5.96 24.38 1.45
N ILE A 60 7.23 24.05 1.61
CA ILE A 60 8.27 25.00 1.99
C ILE A 60 8.50 25.92 0.78
N GLY A 61 7.89 27.11 0.77
CA GLY A 61 8.20 28.16 -0.23
C GLY A 61 7.05 28.72 -1.08
N GLY A 62 5.80 28.71 -0.62
CA GLY A 62 4.72 29.46 -1.27
C GLY A 62 4.50 30.81 -0.59
N SER A 63 5.27 31.84 -0.96
CA SER A 63 4.99 33.21 -0.53
C SER A 63 3.57 33.62 -0.96
N SER A 64 2.84 34.19 -0.02
CA SER A 64 1.61 34.93 -0.20
C SER A 64 1.57 35.74 -1.51
N SER A 65 0.52 35.60 -2.31
CA SER A 65 -0.16 36.80 -2.82
C SER A 65 -1.60 36.50 -3.21
N ARG A 66 -2.47 37.37 -2.73
CA ARG A 66 -3.90 37.45 -3.01
C ARG A 66 -4.12 37.75 -4.50
N LYS A 67 -5.23 37.26 -5.04
CA LYS A 67 -6.21 38.08 -5.76
C LYS A 67 -7.58 37.46 -5.60
#